data_AF-A0A2T1D2S6-F1
#
_entry.id   AF-A0A2T1D2S6-F1
#
_cell.length_a   1.000
_cell.length_b   1.000
_cell.length_c   1.000
_cell.angle_alpha   90.00
_cell.angle_beta   90.00
_cell.angle_gamma   90.00
#
_symmetry.space_group_name_H-M   'P 1'
#
loop_
_entity.id
_entity.type
_entity.pdbx_description
1 polymer ?
#
loop_
_entity_poly.entity_id
_entity_poly.type
_entity_poly.pdbx_seq_one_letter_code
_entity_poly.pdbx_strand_id
1 'polypeptide(L)' 'MPKRISISLPDPYYEKLEQWAELDDRTVAGLASYILQRAIDDAEREGRIVINKEPPSTESK' A
#
# COMPACT_ATOMS: atom_id res chain seq x y z
N MET A 1 14.35 1.52 -0.09
CA MET A 1 14.05 1.64 -1.54
C MET A 1 12.59 1.28 -1.75
N PRO A 2 11.82 2.05 -2.55
CA PRO A 2 10.45 1.69 -2.88
C PRO A 2 10.42 0.44 -3.78
N LYS A 3 9.58 -0.54 -3.44
CA LYS A 3 9.26 -1.66 -4.34
C LYS A 3 8.04 -1.31 -5.18
N ARG A 4 8.08 -1.60 -6.48
CA ARG A 4 6.98 -1.32 -7.41
C ARG A 4 6.16 -2.58 -7.63
N ILE A 5 4.85 -2.45 -7.53
CA ILE A 5 3.87 -3.48 -7.88
C ILE A 5 2.89 -2.89 -8.91
N SER A 6 2.28 -3.75 -9.72
CA SER A 6 1.19 -3.37 -10.63
C SER A 6 -0.14 -3.81 -10.00
N ILE A 7 -1.16 -2.94 -10.04
CA ILE A 7 -2.48 -3.20 -9.46
C ILE A 7 -3.53 -2.92 -10.54
N SER A 8 -4.46 -3.84 -10.72
CA SER A 8 -5.65 -3.62 -11.54
C SER A 8 -6.85 -3.38 -10.64
N LEU A 9 -7.59 -2.31 -10.88
CA LEU A 9 -8.80 -1.93 -10.15
C LEU A 9 -9.99 -1.89 -11.11
N PRO A 10 -11.20 -2.30 -10.68
CA PRO A 10 -12.40 -2.03 -11.46
C PRO A 10 -12.64 -0.52 -11.56
N ASP A 11 -13.16 -0.06 -12.70
CA ASP A 11 -13.35 1.36 -13.03
C ASP A 11 -14.01 2.17 -11.89
N PRO A 12 -15.11 1.72 -11.25
CA PRO A 12 -15.75 2.50 -10.19
C PRO A 12 -14.89 2.75 -8.95
N TYR A 13 -13.87 1.90 -8.72
CA TYR A 13 -12.92 2.09 -7.63
C TYR A 13 -11.77 3.00 -8.05
N TYR A 14 -11.34 2.91 -9.31
CA TYR A 14 -10.33 3.82 -9.85
C TYR A 14 -10.84 5.26 -9.87
N GLU A 15 -12.06 5.50 -10.36
CA GLU A 15 -12.67 6.83 -10.39
C GLU A 15 -12.75 7.47 -9.00
N LYS A 16 -13.16 6.70 -7.99
CA LYS A 16 -13.20 7.17 -6.59
C LYS A 16 -11.81 7.50 -6.05
N LEU A 17 -10.82 6.68 -6.40
CA LEU A 17 -9.44 6.90 -5.99
C LEU A 17 -8.85 8.14 -6.66
N GLU A 18 -9.18 8.36 -7.93
CA GLU A 18 -8.78 9.54 -8.70
C GLU A 18 -9.37 10.82 -8.11
N GLN A 19 -10.69 10.85 -7.87
CA GLN A 19 -11.37 11.96 -7.22
C GLN A 19 -10.80 12.28 -5.83
N TRP A 20 -10.49 11.25 -5.05
CA TRP A 20 -9.89 11.48 -3.74
C TRP A 20 -8.46 12.02 -3.85
N ALA A 21 -7.67 11.55 -4.82
CA ALA A 21 -6.32 12.05 -5.03
C ALA A 21 -6.31 13.54 -5.43
N GLU A 22 -7.28 13.96 -6.25
CA GLU A 22 -7.48 15.37 -6.61
C GLU A 22 -7.83 16.24 -5.39
N LEU A 23 -8.71 15.76 -4.51
CA LEU A 23 -9.09 16.47 -3.29
C LEU A 23 -7.93 16.61 -2.27
N ASP A 24 -7.00 15.66 -2.26
CA ASP A 24 -5.84 15.60 -1.36
C ASP A 24 -4.56 16.18 -1.99
N ASP A 25 -4.68 16.86 -3.14
CA ASP A 25 -3.60 17.48 -3.94
C ASP A 25 -2.38 16.56 -4.14
N ARG A 26 -2.65 15.32 -4.58
CA ARG A 26 -1.60 14.31 -4.78
C ARG A 26 -1.86 13.39 -5.97
N THR A 27 -0.83 12.64 -6.34
CA THR A 27 -0.94 11.62 -7.39
C THR A 27 -1.77 10.42 -6.92
N VAL A 28 -2.53 9.82 -7.84
CA VAL A 28 -3.27 8.56 -7.62
C VAL A 28 -2.37 7.47 -7.04
N ALA A 29 -1.16 7.31 -7.58
CA ALA A 29 -0.18 6.33 -7.11
C ALA A 29 0.30 6.63 -5.67
N GLY A 30 0.49 7.90 -5.33
CA GLY A 30 0.86 8.34 -3.99
C GLY A 30 -0.25 8.03 -2.98
N LEU A 31 -1.50 8.39 -3.31
CA LEU A 31 -2.66 8.09 -2.47
C LEU A 31 -2.85 6.57 -2.30
N ALA A 32 -2.77 5.79 -3.38
CA ALA A 32 -2.86 4.33 -3.33
C ALA A 32 -1.80 3.72 -2.40
N SER A 33 -0.56 4.23 -2.48
CA SER A 33 0.53 3.78 -1.62
C SER A 33 0.25 4.06 -0.14
N TYR A 34 -0.27 5.26 0.17
CA TYR A 34 -0.66 5.63 1.53
C TYR A 34 -1.81 4.77 2.07
N ILE A 35 -2.87 4.57 1.28
CA ILE A 35 -4.02 3.74 1.67
C ILE A 35 -3.57 2.30 1.93
N LEU A 36 -2.72 1.75 1.07
CA LEU A 36 -2.22 0.38 1.23
C LEU A 36 -1.36 0.23 2.49
N GLN A 37 -0.47 1.20 2.79
CA GLN A 37 0.31 1.20 4.04
C GLN A 37 -0.61 1.21 5.26
N ARG A 38 -1.58 2.13 5.29
CA ARG A 38 -2.53 2.22 6.39
C ARG A 38 -3.36 0.95 6.58
N ALA A 39 -3.79 0.32 5.48
CA ALA A 39 -4.53 -0.94 5.55
C ALA A 39 -3.69 -2.09 6.13
N ILE A 40 -2.38 -2.12 5.84
CA ILE A 40 -1.44 -3.07 6.44
C ILE A 40 -1.27 -2.77 7.93
N ASP A 41 -1.01 -1.53 8.32
CA ASP A 41 -0.84 -1.13 9.72
C ASP A 41 -2.09 -1.45 10.56
N ASP A 42 -3.28 -1.19 10.01
CA ASP A 42 -4.56 -1.52 10.65
C ASP A 42 -4.72 -3.05 10.79
N ALA A 43 -4.35 -3.83 9.77
CA ALA A 43 -4.41 -5.29 9.81
C ALA A 43 -3.41 -5.90 10.81
N GLU A 44 -2.21 -5.32 10.96
CA GLU A 44 -1.23 -5.71 11.99
C GLU A 44 -1.76 -5.42 13.39
N ARG A 45 -2.29 -4.20 13.60
CA ARG A 45 -2.84 -3.78 14.90
C ARG A 45 -4.00 -4.66 15.35
N GLU A 46 -4.81 -5.13 14.41
CA GLU A 46 -5.94 -6.02 14.68
C GLU A 46 -5.55 -7.50 14.76
N GLY A 47 -4.28 -7.85 14.53
CA GLY A 47 -3.80 -9.23 14.53
C GLY A 47 -4.32 -10.07 13.37
N ARG A 48 -4.84 -9.45 12.30
CA ARG A 48 -5.31 -10.16 11.09
C ARG A 48 -4.17 -10.72 10.27
N ILE A 49 -3.01 -10.06 10.32
CA ILE A 49 -1.77 -10.53 9.72
C ILE A 49 -0.70 -10.64 10.80
N VAL A 50 0.03 -11.75 10.77
CA VAL A 50 1.19 -11.98 11.64
C VAL A 50 2.42 -11.93 10.75
N ILE A 51 3.15 -10.82 10.79
CA ILE A 51 4.43 -10.73 10.10
C ILE A 51 5.50 -11.27 11.04
N ASN A 52 5.92 -12.51 10.82
CA ASN A 52 7.16 -13.02 11.41
C ASN A 52 8.29 -12.13 10.90
N LYS A 53 8.84 -11.28 11.78
CA LYS A 53 10.07 -10.54 11.52
C LYS A 53 11.25 -11.51 11.58
N GLU A 54 11.36 -12.43 10.63
CA GLU A 54 12.66 -12.97 10.30
C GLU A 54 13.33 -11.95 9.38
N PRO A 55 14.39 -11.26 9.82
CA PRO A 55 15.13 -10.40 8.91
C PRO A 55 15.63 -11.26 7.74
N PRO A 56 15.63 -10.77 6.50
CA PRO A 56 16.34 -11.46 5.44
C PRO A 56 17.81 -11.49 5.86
N SER A 57 18.28 -12.66 6.29
CA SER A 57 19.69 -13.03 6.37
C SER A 57 20.29 -12.70 5.02
N THR A 58 20.84 -11.51 4.88
CA THR A 58 21.60 -11.13 3.69
C THR A 58 22.96 -11.77 3.91
N GLU A 59 23.02 -13.04 3.51
CA GLU A 59 24.23 -13.82 3.46
C GLU A 59 25.25 -13.04 2.62
N SER A 60 26.33 -12.63 3.29
CA SER A 60 27.51 -12.05 2.65
C SER A 60 28.15 -13.11 1.77
N LYS A 61 28.37 -12.79 0.49
CA LYS A 61 29.47 -13.36 -0.28
C LYS A 61 29.91 -12.45 -1.41
#